data_AF-D6KD72-F1
#
_entry.id   AF-D6KD72-F1
#
_cell.length_a   1.000
_cell.length_b   1.000
_cell.length_c   1.000
_cell.angle_alpha   90.00
_cell.angle_beta   90.00
_cell.angle_gamma   90.00
#
_symmetry.space_group_name_H-M   'P 1'
#
loop_
_entity.id
_entity.type
_entity.pdbx_description
1 polymer ?
#
loop_
_entity_poly.entity_id
_entity_poly.type
_entity_poly.pdbx_seq_one_letter_code
_entity_poly.pdbx_strand_id
1 'polypeptide(L)'
;MTWYSSARSSFGADVGAPPGGGFAVNVFLRDGDTVHRTWHTGGRGIEQVTHTFPLIDLLPYGRQEEWQDSPEGLPQSPTYSRWPRSEDIAALYGPDGPDADGSERPTQGR
;
A
#
# COMPACT_ATOMS: atom_id res chain seq x y z
N MET A 1 -9.95 -6.03 -11.51
CA MET A 1 -9.15 -6.71 -10.46
C MET A 1 -9.86 -7.99 -10.06
N THR A 2 -9.15 -9.11 -9.94
CA THR A 2 -9.73 -10.39 -9.54
C THR A 2 -9.81 -10.46 -8.01
N TRP A 3 -10.98 -10.81 -7.48
CA TRP A 3 -11.22 -11.00 -6.04
C TRP A 3 -11.23 -12.49 -5.67
N TYR A 4 -10.66 -12.81 -4.52
CA TYR A 4 -10.62 -14.17 -3.96
C TYR A 4 -11.23 -14.16 -2.55
N SER A 5 -11.73 -15.32 -2.11
CA SER A 5 -12.31 -15.48 -0.77
C SER A 5 -11.96 -16.84 -0.18
N SER A 6 -11.64 -16.86 1.11
CA SER A 6 -11.42 -18.06 1.93
C SER A 6 -12.62 -18.39 2.82
N ALA A 7 -13.78 -17.75 2.64
CA ALA A 7 -14.92 -17.84 3.57
C ALA A 7 -15.49 -19.26 3.80
N ARG A 8 -15.09 -20.25 3.00
CA ARG A 8 -15.50 -21.65 3.11
C ARG A 8 -14.35 -22.61 3.45
N SER A 9 -13.25 -22.09 4.01
CA SER A 9 -12.13 -22.91 4.50
C SER A 9 -11.74 -22.51 5.93
N SER A 10 -10.92 -23.34 6.58
CA SER A 10 -10.35 -23.03 7.89
C SER A 10 -9.35 -21.88 7.86
N PHE A 11 -8.86 -21.51 6.68
CA PHE A 11 -7.72 -20.61 6.50
C PHE A 11 -7.87 -19.30 7.27
N GLY A 12 -9.05 -18.68 7.26
CA GLY A 12 -9.31 -17.46 8.01
C GLY A 12 -9.02 -17.63 9.50
N ALA A 13 -9.49 -18.72 10.11
CA ALA A 13 -9.21 -19.04 11.51
C ALA A 13 -7.71 -19.34 11.73
N ASP A 14 -7.08 -20.09 10.82
CA ASP A 14 -5.64 -20.43 10.90
C ASP A 14 -4.74 -19.17 10.87
N VAL A 15 -5.21 -18.08 10.26
CA VAL A 15 -4.48 -16.81 10.14
C VAL A 15 -5.00 -15.70 11.05
N GLY A 16 -5.80 -16.04 12.07
CA GLY A 16 -6.24 -15.08 13.10
C GLY A 16 -7.43 -14.21 12.71
N ALA A 17 -8.17 -14.58 11.66
CA ALA A 17 -9.40 -13.95 11.19
C ALA A 17 -10.57 -14.96 11.13
N PRO A 18 -10.97 -15.59 12.25
CA PRO A 18 -12.03 -16.59 12.26
C PRO A 18 -13.42 -15.98 11.97
N PRO A 19 -14.40 -16.79 11.54
CA PRO A 19 -15.80 -16.36 11.46
C PRO A 19 -16.29 -15.80 12.79
N GLY A 20 -16.94 -14.63 12.76
CA GLY A 20 -17.39 -13.92 13.97
C GLY A 20 -16.26 -13.28 14.79
N GLY A 21 -15.01 -13.39 14.35
CA GLY A 21 -13.87 -12.67 14.92
C GLY A 21 -13.81 -11.20 14.51
N GLY A 22 -12.82 -10.50 15.06
CA GLY A 22 -12.52 -9.11 14.68
C GLY A 22 -11.78 -9.00 13.34
N PHE A 23 -11.63 -7.77 12.87
CA PHE A 23 -10.81 -7.48 11.70
C PHE A 23 -9.33 -7.74 11.98
N ALA A 24 -8.63 -8.31 11.00
CA ALA A 24 -7.19 -8.58 11.05
C ALA A 24 -6.55 -8.27 9.69
N VAL A 25 -5.31 -7.79 9.72
CA VAL A 25 -4.47 -7.61 8.53
C VAL A 25 -3.37 -8.66 8.61
N ASN A 26 -3.28 -9.46 7.56
CA ASN A 26 -2.23 -10.44 7.37
C ASN A 26 -1.43 -10.08 6.11
N VAL A 27 -0.11 -10.12 6.22
CA VAL A 27 0.80 -9.94 5.09
C VAL A 27 1.49 -11.27 4.83
N PHE A 28 1.40 -11.72 3.57
CA PHE A 28 2.02 -12.96 3.13
C PHE A 28 3.05 -12.66 2.03
N LEU A 29 4.21 -13.30 2.12
CA LEU A 29 5.22 -13.33 1.07
C LEU A 29 5.28 -14.75 0.50
N ARG A 30 5.21 -14.88 -0.82
CA ARG A 30 5.42 -16.15 -1.50
C ARG A 30 6.83 -16.21 -2.05
N ASP A 31 7.56 -17.27 -1.72
CA ASP A 31 8.85 -17.62 -2.29
C ASP A 31 8.79 -19.03 -2.87
N GLY A 32 8.81 -19.14 -4.20
CA GLY A 32 8.55 -20.38 -4.93
C GLY A 32 7.21 -21.00 -4.54
N ASP A 33 7.23 -22.20 -3.99
CA ASP A 33 6.04 -22.93 -3.50
C ASP A 33 5.75 -22.71 -2.01
N THR A 34 6.55 -21.90 -1.33
CA THR A 34 6.38 -21.60 0.09
C THR A 34 5.69 -20.27 0.29
N VAL A 35 4.75 -20.21 1.23
CA VAL A 35 4.09 -18.97 1.64
C VAL A 35 4.42 -18.70 3.11
N HIS A 36 5.01 -17.55 3.37
CA HIS A 36 5.36 -17.07 4.69
C HIS A 36 4.36 -16.00 5.13
N ARG A 37 3.83 -16.10 6.35
CA ARG A 37 3.14 -14.97 6.99
C ARG A 37 4.20 -14.08 7.64
N THR A 38 4.53 -12.98 7.00
CA THR A 38 5.63 -12.09 7.42
C THR A 38 5.18 -11.08 8.47
N TRP A 39 3.88 -10.74 8.49
CA TRP A 39 3.33 -9.82 9.48
C TRP A 39 1.85 -10.05 9.73
N HIS A 40 1.39 -9.76 10.95
CA HIS A 40 -0.01 -9.83 11.32
C HIS A 40 -0.34 -8.84 12.45
N THR A 41 -1.50 -8.21 12.36
CA THR A 41 -2.13 -7.52 13.50
C THR A 41 -3.64 -7.71 13.49
N GLY A 42 -4.25 -7.51 14.65
CA GLY A 42 -5.69 -7.52 14.83
C GLY A 42 -6.13 -6.60 15.96
N GLY A 43 -7.45 -6.48 16.16
CA GLY A 43 -8.01 -5.59 17.18
C GLY A 43 -7.55 -4.14 17.00
N ARG A 44 -7.20 -3.47 18.10
CA ARG A 44 -6.74 -2.07 18.06
C ARG A 44 -5.39 -1.85 17.38
N GLY A 45 -4.62 -2.92 17.13
CA GLY A 45 -3.38 -2.82 16.36
C GLY A 45 -3.63 -2.36 14.91
N ILE A 46 -4.84 -2.52 14.40
CA ILE A 46 -5.27 -2.04 13.09
C ILE A 46 -5.36 -0.50 13.04
N GLU A 47 -5.64 0.17 14.17
CA GLU A 47 -5.77 1.63 14.22
C GLU A 47 -4.47 2.36 13.81
N GLN A 48 -3.32 1.69 13.93
CA GLN A 48 -2.02 2.23 13.56
C GLN A 48 -1.67 2.04 12.08
N VAL A 49 -2.43 1.21 11.35
CA VAL A 49 -2.23 0.95 9.92
C VAL A 49 -3.01 1.99 9.12
N THR A 50 -2.36 3.09 8.75
CA THR A 50 -2.94 4.13 7.88
C THR A 50 -2.60 3.90 6.41
N HIS A 51 -3.30 4.63 5.52
CA HIS A 51 -3.43 4.40 4.09
C HIS A 51 -2.14 4.33 3.24
N THR A 52 -0.99 4.82 3.73
CA THR A 52 0.23 4.89 2.91
C THR A 52 1.46 4.42 3.69
N PHE A 53 2.13 5.34 4.38
CA PHE A 53 3.49 5.13 4.89
C PHE A 53 3.59 4.02 5.94
N PRO A 54 2.77 4.03 7.02
CA PRO A 54 2.71 2.90 7.94
C PRO A 54 2.25 1.58 7.30
N LEU A 55 1.41 1.58 6.26
CA LEU A 55 1.00 0.34 5.59
C LEU A 55 2.16 -0.27 4.79
N ILE A 56 2.85 0.53 3.97
CA ILE A 56 3.93 0.02 3.12
C ILE A 56 5.15 -0.43 3.93
N ASP A 57 5.40 0.17 5.09
CA ASP A 57 6.51 -0.24 5.98
C ASP A 57 6.36 -1.66 6.52
N LEU A 58 5.11 -2.16 6.59
CA LEU A 58 4.80 -3.51 7.04
C LEU A 58 4.97 -4.55 5.93
N LEU A 59 5.06 -4.11 4.67
CA LEU A 59 5.19 -5.00 3.52
C LEU A 59 6.64 -5.51 3.42
N PRO A 60 6.86 -6.73 2.91
CA PRO A 60 8.19 -7.34 2.87
C PRO A 60 9.25 -6.52 2.12
N TYR A 61 8.81 -5.72 1.15
CA TYR A 61 9.69 -4.86 0.35
C TYR A 61 9.76 -3.41 0.86
N GLY A 62 8.98 -3.06 1.88
CA GLY A 62 8.96 -1.72 2.47
C GLY A 62 8.77 -0.59 1.46
N ARG A 63 9.48 0.52 1.68
CA ARG A 63 9.47 1.70 0.81
C ARG A 63 10.48 1.62 -0.33
N GLN A 64 11.46 0.72 -0.25
CA GLN A 64 12.60 0.61 -1.16
C GLN A 64 13.29 1.96 -1.43
N GLU A 65 13.48 2.75 -0.38
CA GLU A 65 14.20 4.02 -0.44
C GLU A 65 15.62 3.84 0.09
N GLU A 66 16.59 4.60 -0.40
CA GLU A 66 18.03 4.45 -0.07
C GLU A 66 18.34 4.49 1.44
N TRP A 67 17.52 5.16 2.26
CA TRP A 67 17.71 5.17 3.71
C TRP A 67 17.31 3.83 4.38
N GLN A 68 16.50 3.02 3.71
CA GLN A 68 15.98 1.77 4.24
C GLN A 68 17.05 0.68 4.13
N ASP A 69 17.39 0.06 5.25
CA ASP A 69 18.23 -1.14 5.26
C ASP A 69 17.47 -2.30 4.60
N SER A 70 17.87 -2.63 3.36
CA SER A 70 17.21 -3.62 2.52
C SER A 70 18.21 -4.69 2.09
N PRO A 71 17.78 -5.97 1.97
CA PRO A 71 18.62 -7.03 1.43
C PRO A 71 19.28 -6.68 0.08
N GLU A 72 20.48 -7.20 -0.13
CA GLU A 72 21.22 -7.03 -1.39
C GLU A 72 20.40 -7.52 -2.59
N GLY A 73 20.46 -6.77 -3.69
CA GLY A 73 19.76 -7.10 -4.93
C GLY A 73 18.31 -6.60 -5.02
N LEU A 74 17.75 -6.02 -3.95
CA LEU A 74 16.47 -5.32 -4.02
C LEU A 74 16.66 -3.93 -4.66
N PRO A 75 15.88 -3.58 -5.69
CA PRO A 75 15.93 -2.23 -6.27
C PRO A 75 15.53 -1.20 -5.22
N GLN A 76 16.36 -0.18 -5.02
CA GLN A 76 16.04 1.01 -4.23
C GLN A 76 16.09 2.26 -5.10
N SER A 77 15.34 3.28 -4.70
CA SER A 77 15.31 4.60 -5.35
C SER A 77 15.68 5.70 -4.36
N PRO A 78 16.12 6.89 -4.82
CA PRO A 78 16.38 8.02 -3.94
C PRO A 78 15.18 8.32 -3.03
N THR A 79 15.47 8.71 -1.81
CA THR A 79 14.46 9.05 -0.79
C THR A 79 13.45 10.06 -1.34
N TYR A 80 12.17 9.80 -1.11
CA TYR A 80 11.03 10.56 -1.62
C TYR A 80 10.81 10.61 -3.15
N SER A 81 11.68 10.02 -3.98
CA SER A 81 11.62 10.23 -5.44
C SER A 81 10.42 9.60 -6.15
N ARG A 82 9.73 8.63 -5.51
CA ARG A 82 8.55 7.96 -6.06
C ARG A 82 7.22 8.55 -5.60
N TRP A 83 7.26 9.63 -4.83
CA TRP A 83 6.08 10.26 -4.29
C TRP A 83 5.87 11.63 -4.94
N PRO A 84 4.63 12.00 -5.25
CA PRO A 84 4.34 13.32 -5.79
C PRO A 84 4.70 14.38 -4.75
N ARG A 85 5.35 15.45 -5.21
CA ARG A 85 5.58 16.64 -4.39
C ARG A 85 4.30 17.47 -4.32
N SER A 86 4.29 18.46 -3.43
CA SER A 86 3.18 19.42 -3.33
C SER A 86 2.85 20.09 -4.66
N GLU A 87 3.86 20.43 -5.46
CA GLU A 87 3.68 21.08 -6.77
C GLU A 87 3.05 20.11 -7.78
N ASP A 88 3.43 18.84 -7.73
CA ASP A 88 2.89 17.81 -8.64
C ASP A 88 1.40 17.56 -8.31
N ILE A 89 1.03 17.54 -7.02
CA ILE A 89 -0.37 17.48 -6.58
C ILE A 89 -1.12 18.76 -6.97
N ALA A 90 -0.52 19.93 -6.77
CA ALA A 90 -1.14 21.20 -7.14
C ALA A 90 -1.35 21.31 -8.66
N ALA A 91 -0.47 20.76 -9.49
CA ALA A 91 -0.67 20.70 -10.93
C ALA A 91 -1.84 19.78 -11.32
N LEU A 92 -2.09 18.70 -10.56
CA LEU A 92 -3.20 17.78 -10.83
C LEU A 92 -4.56 18.34 -10.41
N TYR A 93 -4.62 19.12 -9.34
CA TYR A 93 -5.88 19.55 -8.72
C TYR A 93 -6.08 21.08 -8.65
N GLY A 94 -5.08 21.86 -9.01
CA GLY A 94 -5.11 23.32 -9.04
C GLY A 94 -5.86 23.86 -10.26
N PRO A 95 -6.05 25.18 -10.37
CA PRO A 95 -6.86 25.80 -11.41
C PRO A 95 -6.37 25.49 -12.84
N ASP A 96 -5.07 25.28 -13.02
CA ASP A 96 -4.46 24.91 -14.32
C ASP A 96 -4.37 23.40 -14.57
N GLY A 97 -4.89 22.58 -13.64
CA GLY A 97 -4.90 21.12 -13.80
C GLY A 97 -5.88 20.64 -14.88
N PRO A 98 -5.75 19.37 -15.31
CA PRO A 98 -6.64 18.80 -16.32
C PRO A 98 -8.09 18.75 -15.83
N ASP A 99 -9.03 18.80 -16.77
CA ASP A 99 -10.43 18.51 -16.49
C ASP A 99 -10.63 17.04 -16.10
N ALA A 100 -11.78 16.73 -15.52
CA ALA A 100 -12.09 15.39 -15.01
C ALA A 100 -12.05 14.29 -16.10
N ASP A 101 -12.14 14.68 -17.37
CA ASP A 101 -12.01 13.80 -18.54
C ASP A 101 -10.58 13.73 -19.10
N GLY A 102 -9.61 14.41 -18.49
CA GLY A 102 -8.20 14.45 -18.88
C GLY A 102 -7.87 15.49 -19.94
N SER A 103 -8.82 16.31 -20.38
CA SER A 103 -8.54 17.42 -21.31
C SER A 103 -7.86 18.60 -20.60
N GLU A 104 -7.01 19.34 -21.32
CA GLU A 104 -6.38 20.55 -20.78
C GLU A 104 -7.42 21.66 -20.63
N ARG A 105 -7.48 22.30 -19.45
CA ARG A 105 -8.37 23.45 -19.24
C ARG A 105 -7.90 24.67 -20.04
N PRO A 106 -8.82 25.41 -20.70
CA PRO A 106 -8.46 26.67 -21.33
C PRO A 106 -7.91 27.64 -20.28
N THR A 107 -6.70 28.16 -20.50
CA THR A 107 -6.10 29.16 -19.61
C THR A 107 -6.99 30.39 -19.55
N GLN A 108 -7.54 30.67 -18.36
CA GLN A 108 -8.39 31.84 -18.18
C GLN A 108 -7.50 33.08 -18.15
N GLY A 109 -7.44 33.78 -19.29
CA GLY A 109 -6.67 35.00 -19.48
C GLY A 109 -6.97 36.02 -18.37
N ARG A 110 -5.90 36.56 -17.80
CA ARG A 110 -5.93 37.55 -16.71
C ARG A 110 -6.34 38.93 -17.21
#